data_AF-A0A4Z1E8T6-F1
#
_entry.id   AF-A0A4Z1E8T6-F1
#
_cell.length_a   1.000
_cell.length_b   1.000
_cell.length_c   1.000
_cell.angle_alpha   90.00
_cell.angle_beta   90.00
_cell.angle_gamma   90.00
#
_symmetry.space_group_name_H-M   'P 1'
#
loop_
_entity.id
_entity.type
_entity.pdbx_description
1 polymer ?
#
loop_
_entity_poly.entity_id
_entity_poly.type
_entity_poly.pdbx_seq_one_letter_code
_entity_poly.pdbx_strand_id
1 'polypeptide(L)'
;MLLSSLSRSKNEDISNSQDESLANSQPSAFIHGEGKKVSKRKRGCLTTSNACNRCKVARSKCNGEQPCGRCIKKLQAGECFYEIHTKIAKEKLVESLKESHAINRMAERVFESLAAADDEREILNQIRNRDSIQDIAQWLETTVDVKE
;
A
#
# COMPACT_ATOMS: atom_id res chain seq x y z
N MET A 1 26.47 -0.74 -39.12
CA MET A 1 27.31 -1.83 -38.56
C MET A 1 27.35 -1.59 -37.04
N LEU A 2 26.54 -2.30 -36.26
CA LEU A 2 26.96 -3.45 -35.42
C LEU A 2 27.85 -2.97 -34.24
N LEU A 3 27.55 -3.10 -32.94
CA LEU A 3 26.76 -4.09 -32.19
C LEU A 3 26.32 -3.55 -30.82
N SER A 4 25.18 -4.06 -30.39
CA SER A 4 24.59 -4.07 -29.05
C SER A 4 25.42 -4.89 -28.06
N SER A 5 25.36 -4.56 -26.77
CA SER A 5 25.73 -5.51 -25.70
C SER A 5 24.78 -5.38 -24.50
N LEU A 6 23.67 -6.12 -24.58
CA LEU A 6 22.89 -6.59 -23.43
C LEU A 6 23.76 -7.53 -22.60
N SER A 7 23.87 -7.28 -21.29
CA SER A 7 24.37 -8.27 -20.34
C SER A 7 23.20 -8.86 -19.55
N ARG A 8 22.94 -10.12 -19.89
CA ARG A 8 21.97 -11.05 -19.30
C ARG A 8 22.64 -11.70 -18.08
N SER A 9 21.97 -11.75 -16.94
CA SER A 9 22.30 -12.72 -15.89
C SER A 9 21.03 -13.38 -15.36
N LYS A 10 21.04 -14.71 -15.37
CA LYS A 10 19.96 -15.62 -14.99
C LYS A 10 20.06 -15.98 -13.50
N ASN A 11 18.88 -16.03 -12.88
CA ASN A 11 18.32 -16.88 -11.83
C ASN A 11 19.24 -17.61 -10.85
N GLU A 12 18.88 -17.53 -9.56
CA GLU A 12 18.71 -18.74 -8.73
C GLU A 12 17.49 -18.60 -7.81
N ASP A 13 16.68 -19.65 -7.83
CA ASP A 13 15.47 -19.90 -7.07
C ASP A 13 15.81 -20.32 -5.63
N ILE A 14 15.09 -19.79 -4.64
CA ILE A 14 14.93 -20.45 -3.33
C ILE A 14 13.44 -20.46 -2.99
N SER A 15 12.84 -21.62 -3.25
CA SER A 15 11.63 -22.08 -2.62
C SER A 15 11.92 -22.45 -1.17
N ASN A 16 11.13 -21.97 -0.20
CA ASN A 16 10.69 -22.85 0.88
C ASN A 16 9.33 -22.41 1.45
N SER A 17 8.56 -23.45 1.73
CA SER A 17 7.16 -23.57 2.04
C SER A 17 6.78 -23.27 3.48
N GLN A 18 5.49 -22.89 3.64
CA GLN A 18 4.54 -23.26 4.70
C GLN A 18 4.87 -22.86 6.15
N ASP A 19 3.98 -22.08 6.78
CA ASP A 19 3.01 -22.70 7.69
C ASP A 19 1.83 -21.77 8.02
N GLU A 20 0.70 -22.41 8.27
CA GLU A 20 -0.61 -21.85 8.55
C GLU A 20 -0.70 -21.07 9.87
N SER A 21 -1.59 -20.08 9.94
CA SER A 21 -2.69 -20.13 10.93
C SER A 21 -3.63 -18.93 10.77
N LEU A 22 -4.83 -19.26 10.30
CA LEU A 22 -6.05 -18.49 10.49
C LEU A 22 -6.42 -18.50 11.98
N ALA A 23 -6.66 -17.32 12.56
CA ALA A 23 -7.48 -17.21 13.76
C ALA A 23 -8.18 -15.84 13.83
N ASN A 24 -9.43 -15.87 13.39
CA ASN A 24 -10.50 -14.94 13.70
C ASN A 24 -10.77 -14.89 15.22
N SER A 25 -11.25 -13.74 15.75
CA SER A 25 -12.33 -13.60 16.76
C SER A 25 -12.21 -12.31 17.60
N GLN A 26 -13.19 -11.42 17.47
CA GLN A 26 -13.76 -10.63 18.61
C GLN A 26 -14.56 -11.60 19.53
N PRO A 27 -14.96 -11.32 20.82
CA PRO A 27 -15.57 -10.06 21.29
C PRO A 27 -15.41 -9.65 22.80
N SER A 28 -15.93 -8.45 23.09
CA SER A 28 -16.54 -7.87 24.32
C SER A 28 -16.16 -8.34 25.75
N ALA A 29 -15.94 -7.38 26.66
CA ALA A 29 -16.85 -7.04 27.78
C ALA A 29 -16.18 -6.19 28.89
N PHE A 30 -16.93 -5.22 29.40
CA PHE A 30 -16.70 -4.46 30.63
C PHE A 30 -16.88 -5.32 31.88
N ILE A 31 -16.07 -5.13 32.93
CA ILE A 31 -16.47 -5.30 34.34
C ILE A 31 -15.68 -4.31 35.23
N HIS A 32 -16.41 -3.53 36.03
CA HIS A 32 -15.90 -2.75 37.16
C HIS A 32 -15.56 -3.66 38.35
N GLY A 33 -14.48 -3.34 39.06
CA GLY A 33 -14.13 -3.98 40.33
C GLY A 33 -13.16 -3.11 41.12
N GLU A 34 -13.68 -2.40 42.12
CA GLU A 34 -12.90 -1.71 43.14
C GLU A 34 -12.24 -2.72 44.10
N GLY A 35 -11.01 -2.42 44.53
CA GLY A 35 -10.44 -3.02 45.75
C GLY A 35 -8.99 -3.47 45.68
N LYS A 36 -8.19 -2.85 46.55
CA LYS A 36 -6.88 -3.27 47.13
C LYS A 36 -5.61 -2.94 46.34
N LYS A 37 -4.82 -2.05 46.95
CA LYS A 37 -3.49 -1.58 46.55
C LYS A 37 -2.46 -2.71 46.66
N VAL A 38 -2.40 -3.55 45.64
CA VAL A 38 -1.22 -4.37 45.36
C VAL A 38 -0.35 -3.56 44.41
N SER A 39 0.89 -3.28 44.82
CA SER A 39 1.93 -2.69 43.97
C SER A 39 2.20 -3.63 42.79
N LYS A 40 1.38 -3.51 41.74
CA LYS A 40 1.59 -4.16 40.46
C LYS A 40 2.88 -3.58 39.90
N ARG A 41 3.97 -4.35 39.96
CA ARG A 41 5.09 -4.17 39.02
C ARG A 41 4.47 -4.02 37.63
N LYS A 42 4.58 -2.82 37.08
CA LYS A 42 3.89 -2.33 35.88
C LYS A 42 4.23 -3.27 34.71
N ARG A 43 3.43 -4.32 34.51
CA ARG A 43 3.53 -5.20 33.34
C ARG A 43 3.09 -4.38 32.14
N GLY A 44 3.96 -4.32 31.13
CA GLY A 44 3.63 -3.90 29.79
C GLY A 44 3.65 -2.39 29.57
N CYS A 45 4.84 -1.81 29.39
CA CYS A 45 4.93 -0.69 28.46
C CYS A 45 4.28 -1.18 27.16
N LEU A 46 3.20 -0.54 26.71
CA LEU A 46 2.61 -0.82 25.39
C LEU A 46 3.77 -0.80 24.39
N THR A 47 4.11 -1.97 23.86
CA THR A 47 5.22 -2.09 22.91
C THR A 47 4.73 -1.47 21.61
N THR A 48 5.18 -0.25 21.33
CA THR A 48 4.89 0.37 20.04
C THR A 48 5.55 -0.44 18.92
N SER A 49 4.79 -0.75 17.88
CA SER A 49 5.30 -1.45 16.68
C SER A 49 6.20 -0.55 15.83
N ASN A 50 5.98 0.78 15.86
CA ASN A 50 6.79 1.76 15.15
C ASN A 50 7.42 2.73 16.15
N ALA A 51 8.73 2.64 16.36
CA ALA A 51 9.48 3.60 17.17
C ALA A 51 9.76 4.89 16.37
N CYS A 52 9.89 6.04 17.06
CA CYS A 52 10.33 7.27 16.40
C CYS A 52 11.78 7.11 15.90
N ASN A 53 12.17 7.92 14.93
CA ASN A 53 13.47 7.78 14.26
C ASN A 53 14.67 7.94 15.20
N ARG A 54 14.60 8.87 16.17
CA ARG A 54 15.63 8.98 17.23
C ARG A 54 15.73 7.70 18.07
N CYS A 55 14.61 7.12 18.47
CA CYS A 55 14.60 5.88 19.25
C CYS A 55 15.07 4.67 18.44
N LYS A 56 14.77 4.61 17.13
CA LYS A 56 15.29 3.61 16.19
C LYS A 56 16.81 3.69 16.08
N VAL A 57 17.36 4.88 15.80
CA VAL A 57 18.81 5.10 15.69
C VAL A 57 19.51 4.77 17.01
N ALA A 58 18.96 5.20 18.15
CA ALA A 58 19.51 4.94 19.47
C ALA A 58 19.24 3.52 20.00
N ARG A 59 18.55 2.65 19.22
CA ARG A 59 18.14 1.28 19.59
C ARG A 59 17.52 1.19 20.98
N SER A 60 16.54 2.05 21.23
CA SER A 60 15.97 2.24 22.56
C SER A 60 14.45 2.11 22.61
N LYS A 61 13.91 1.86 23.80
CA LYS A 61 12.46 1.76 24.02
C LYS A 61 11.80 3.09 23.70
N CYS A 62 10.89 3.05 22.72
CA CYS A 62 9.98 4.13 22.38
C CYS A 62 8.60 3.83 22.99
N ASN A 63 7.90 4.85 23.50
CA ASN A 63 6.55 4.70 24.05
C ASN A 63 5.44 5.03 23.04
N GLY A 64 5.77 5.40 21.80
CA GLY A 64 4.79 5.63 20.73
C GLY A 64 4.07 6.98 20.77
N GLU A 65 4.17 7.74 21.86
CA GLU A 65 3.67 9.11 21.95
C GLU A 65 4.43 10.05 21.00
N GLN A 66 3.82 11.19 20.66
CA GLN A 66 4.43 12.20 19.78
C GLN A 66 4.37 13.60 20.41
N PRO A 67 5.53 14.17 20.83
CA PRO A 67 6.85 13.56 20.91
C PRO A 67 6.91 12.44 21.97
N CYS A 68 7.76 11.44 21.78
CA CYS A 68 7.83 10.29 22.66
C CYS A 68 8.47 10.67 24.01
N GLY A 69 8.09 9.99 25.10
CA GLY A 69 8.52 10.33 26.45
C GLY A 69 10.04 10.29 26.65
N ARG A 70 10.77 9.47 25.87
CA ARG A 70 12.24 9.48 25.86
C ARG A 70 12.79 10.76 25.22
N CYS A 71 12.25 11.16 24.06
CA CYS A 71 12.68 12.37 23.38
C CYS A 71 12.38 13.62 24.21
N ILE A 72 11.25 13.67 24.91
CA ILE A 72 10.95 14.74 25.88
C ILE A 72 12.03 14.80 26.98
N LYS A 73 12.31 13.67 27.63
CA LYS A 73 13.32 13.59 28.72
C LYS A 73 14.74 13.95 28.27
N LYS A 74 15.05 13.77 26.98
CA LYS A 74 16.34 14.10 26.38
C LYS A 74 16.38 15.51 25.79
N LEU A 75 15.32 16.31 25.96
CA LEU A 75 15.20 17.65 25.38
C LEU A 75 15.35 17.63 23.83
N GLN A 76 14.95 16.52 23.20
CA GLN A 76 15.00 16.28 21.75
C GLN A 76 13.59 16.15 21.16
N ALA A 77 12.59 16.76 21.80
CA ALA A 77 11.20 16.68 21.38
C ALA A 77 10.99 17.17 19.93
N GLY A 78 11.70 18.22 19.51
CA GLY A 78 11.63 18.77 18.15
C GLY A 78 12.16 17.85 17.04
N GLU A 79 12.93 16.81 17.40
CA GLU A 79 13.49 15.84 16.46
C GLU A 79 12.80 14.47 16.57
N CYS A 80 11.67 14.41 17.27
CA CYS A 80 10.93 13.17 17.48
C CYS A 80 9.88 12.97 16.38
N PHE A 81 10.31 12.44 15.23
CA PHE A 81 9.43 12.11 14.11
C PHE A 81 9.29 10.60 13.91
N TYR A 82 8.11 10.17 13.48
CA TYR A 82 7.82 8.80 13.09
C TYR A 82 7.72 8.74 11.58
N GLU A 83 8.57 7.93 10.98
CA GLU A 83 8.52 7.65 9.55
C GLU A 83 7.74 6.37 9.31
N ILE A 84 7.00 6.35 8.20
CA ILE A 84 6.32 5.16 7.70
C ILE A 84 7.39 4.12 7.35
N HIS A 85 7.12 2.85 7.64
CA HIS A 85 8.06 1.80 7.31
C HIS A 85 8.31 1.78 5.79
N THR A 86 9.58 1.76 5.37
CA THR A 86 9.96 1.86 3.95
C THR A 86 9.32 0.77 3.09
N LYS A 87 9.08 -0.42 3.66
CA LYS A 87 8.32 -1.50 3.01
C LYS A 87 6.91 -1.04 2.59
N ILE A 88 6.14 -0.45 3.51
CA ILE A 88 4.78 0.03 3.26
C ILE A 88 4.80 1.18 2.24
N ALA A 89 5.77 2.10 2.36
CA ALA A 89 5.90 3.20 1.41
C ALA A 89 6.19 2.68 -0.02
N LYS A 90 7.06 1.67 -0.16
CA LYS A 90 7.34 1.02 -1.44
C LYS A 90 6.14 0.28 -2.00
N GLU A 91 5.42 -0.47 -1.17
CA GLU A 91 4.21 -1.20 -1.58
C GLU A 91 3.15 -0.25 -2.15
N LYS A 92 2.86 0.85 -1.45
CA LYS A 92 1.95 1.90 -1.94
C LYS A 92 2.41 2.51 -3.25
N LEU A 93 3.71 2.80 -3.39
CA LEU A 93 4.24 3.36 -4.63
C LEU A 93 4.09 2.40 -5.81
N VAL A 94 4.35 1.12 -5.60
CA VAL A 94 4.17 0.07 -6.62
C VAL A 94 2.70 -0.09 -6.98
N GLU A 95 1.80 0.00 -6.01
CA GLU A 95 0.35 -0.04 -6.24
C GLU A 95 -0.12 1.13 -7.10
N SER A 96 0.27 2.36 -6.76
CA SER A 96 -0.05 3.54 -7.58
C SER A 96 0.54 3.46 -9.00
N LEU A 97 1.74 2.88 -9.16
CA LEU A 97 2.32 2.67 -10.48
C LEU A 97 1.50 1.67 -11.31
N LYS A 98 1.05 0.57 -10.70
CA LYS A 98 0.18 -0.43 -11.37
C LYS A 98 -1.14 0.19 -11.80
N GLU A 99 -1.76 0.97 -10.93
CA GLU A 99 -3.02 1.69 -11.22
C GLU A 99 -2.84 2.66 -12.38
N SER A 100 -1.78 3.49 -12.35
CA SER A 100 -1.47 4.41 -13.44
C SER A 100 -1.25 3.68 -14.77
N HIS A 101 -0.49 2.57 -14.77
CA HIS A 101 -0.31 1.77 -15.98
C HIS A 101 -1.62 1.12 -16.46
N ALA A 102 -2.51 0.71 -15.55
CA ALA A 102 -3.81 0.16 -15.93
C ALA A 102 -4.68 1.22 -16.63
N ILE A 103 -4.74 2.44 -16.08
CA ILE A 103 -5.45 3.56 -16.70
C ILE A 103 -4.87 3.89 -18.07
N ASN A 104 -3.54 3.96 -18.21
CA ASN A 104 -2.91 4.22 -19.51
C ASN A 104 -3.26 3.14 -20.54
N ARG A 105 -3.22 1.85 -20.18
CA ARG A 105 -3.63 0.76 -21.08
C ARG A 105 -5.10 0.83 -21.49
N MET A 106 -5.98 1.29 -20.60
CA MET A 106 -7.39 1.50 -20.93
C MET A 106 -7.55 2.70 -21.89
N ALA A 107 -6.84 3.80 -21.64
CA ALA A 107 -6.84 4.96 -22.52
C ALA A 107 -6.28 4.65 -23.91
N GLU A 108 -5.17 3.92 -23.99
CA GLU A 108 -4.56 3.47 -25.26
C GLU A 108 -5.58 2.67 -26.08
N ARG A 109 -6.31 1.74 -25.46
CA ARG A 109 -7.37 0.98 -26.14
C ARG A 109 -8.49 1.86 -26.68
N VAL A 110 -8.97 2.83 -25.89
CA VAL A 110 -9.98 3.79 -26.36
C VAL A 110 -9.46 4.58 -27.57
N PHE A 111 -8.20 5.03 -27.54
CA PHE A 111 -7.58 5.74 -28.66
C PHE A 111 -7.36 4.85 -29.89
N GLU A 112 -7.00 3.59 -29.71
CA GLU A 112 -6.86 2.60 -30.79
C GLU A 112 -8.21 2.33 -31.48
N SER A 113 -9.29 2.15 -30.71
CA SER A 113 -10.65 1.99 -31.26
C SER A 113 -11.09 3.23 -32.05
N LEU A 114 -10.84 4.43 -31.51
CA LEU A 114 -11.09 5.69 -32.22
C LEU A 114 -10.27 5.80 -33.51
N ALA A 115 -8.99 5.40 -33.49
CA ALA A 115 -8.12 5.44 -34.66
C ALA A 115 -8.53 4.43 -35.74
N ALA A 116 -9.07 3.27 -35.34
CA ALA A 116 -9.65 2.28 -36.24
C ALA A 116 -11.02 2.70 -36.80
N ALA A 117 -11.60 3.79 -36.29
CA ALA A 117 -12.97 4.24 -36.55
C ALA A 117 -14.04 3.18 -36.23
N ASP A 118 -13.74 2.22 -35.35
CA ASP A 118 -14.73 1.28 -34.81
C ASP A 118 -15.47 1.95 -33.66
N ASP A 119 -16.80 1.90 -33.71
CA ASP A 119 -17.68 2.47 -32.67
C ASP A 119 -17.44 3.97 -32.33
N GLU A 120 -16.79 4.73 -33.24
CA GLU A 120 -16.32 6.11 -33.01
C GLU A 120 -17.40 7.04 -32.43
N ARG A 121 -18.61 7.00 -33.01
CA ARG A 121 -19.72 7.87 -32.58
C ARG A 121 -20.11 7.62 -31.14
N GLU A 122 -20.10 6.35 -30.72
CA GLU A 122 -20.52 5.96 -29.39
C GLU A 122 -19.44 6.31 -28.35
N ILE A 123 -18.17 6.05 -28.68
CA ILE A 123 -17.03 6.46 -27.85
C ILE A 123 -17.04 7.99 -27.65
N LEU A 124 -17.24 8.77 -28.71
CA LEU A 124 -17.33 10.24 -28.63
C LEU A 124 -18.52 10.72 -27.79
N ASN A 125 -19.65 10.02 -27.83
CA ASN A 125 -20.81 10.33 -26.98
C ASN A 125 -20.48 10.09 -25.50
N GLN A 126 -19.85 8.97 -25.16
CA GLN A 126 -19.45 8.67 -23.77
C GLN A 126 -18.42 9.69 -23.24
N ILE A 127 -17.43 10.08 -24.06
CA ILE A 127 -16.48 11.14 -23.72
C ILE A 127 -17.20 12.47 -23.44
N ARG A 128 -18.19 12.83 -24.27
CA ARG A 128 -19.01 14.05 -24.07
C ARG A 128 -19.85 13.97 -22.79
N ASN A 129 -20.32 12.78 -22.44
CA ASN A 129 -21.05 12.52 -21.20
C ASN A 129 -20.15 12.47 -19.95
N ARG A 130 -18.83 12.50 -20.13
CA ARG A 130 -17.80 12.42 -19.08
C ARG A 130 -17.78 11.07 -18.38
N ASP A 131 -18.11 10.01 -19.11
CA ASP A 131 -17.93 8.65 -18.62
C ASP A 131 -16.44 8.38 -18.35
N SER A 132 -16.15 7.54 -17.36
CA SER A 132 -14.75 7.29 -16.99
C SER A 132 -14.05 6.47 -18.07
N ILE A 133 -12.72 6.63 -18.19
CA ILE A 133 -11.92 5.82 -19.13
C ILE A 133 -12.11 4.31 -18.86
N GLN A 134 -12.30 3.93 -17.59
CA GLN A 134 -12.55 2.55 -17.22
C GLN A 134 -13.89 2.04 -17.76
N ASP A 135 -14.96 2.83 -17.63
CA ASP A 135 -16.29 2.44 -18.11
C ASP A 135 -16.30 2.31 -19.64
N ILE A 136 -15.69 3.27 -20.34
CA ILE A 136 -15.58 3.26 -21.80
C ILE A 136 -14.76 2.05 -22.27
N ALA A 137 -13.60 1.79 -21.64
CA ALA A 137 -12.74 0.67 -22.01
C ALA A 137 -13.39 -0.69 -21.71
N GLN A 138 -14.12 -0.81 -20.60
CA GLN A 138 -14.87 -2.02 -20.26
C GLN A 138 -16.01 -2.27 -21.23
N TRP A 139 -16.72 -1.22 -21.65
CA TRP A 139 -17.75 -1.33 -22.68
C TRP A 139 -17.17 -1.83 -24.00
N LEU A 140 -16.01 -1.30 -24.42
CA LEU A 140 -15.32 -1.77 -25.63
C LEU A 140 -14.89 -3.25 -25.56
N GLU A 141 -14.50 -3.76 -24.39
CA GLU A 141 -14.22 -5.19 -24.23
C GLU A 141 -15.47 -6.04 -24.55
N THR A 142 -16.66 -5.58 -24.13
CA THR A 142 -17.90 -6.33 -24.37
C THR A 142 -18.42 -6.27 -25.82
N THR A 143 -18.07 -5.24 -26.59
CA THR A 143 -18.50 -5.12 -27.99
C THR A 143 -17.65 -5.95 -28.95
N VAL A 144 -16.37 -6.16 -28.63
CA VAL A 144 -15.44 -6.96 -29.46
C VAL A 144 -15.78 -8.45 -29.41
N ASP A 145 -16.24 -8.98 -28.28
CA ASP A 145 -16.57 -10.40 -28.10
C ASP A 145 -17.82 -10.88 -28.89
N VAL A 146 -18.62 -9.97 -29.46
CA VAL A 146 -19.88 -10.30 -30.15
C VAL A 146 -19.71 -10.43 -31.68
N LYS A 147 -18.54 -10.06 -32.22
CA LYS A 147 -18.27 -10.03 -33.68
C LYS A 147 -17.69 -11.35 -34.26
N GLU A 148 -17.68 -12.46 -33.52
CA GLU A 148 -17.19 -13.78 -33.99
C GLU A 148 -18.29 -14.70 -34.55
#